data_AF-A0A965PCV3-F1
#
_entry.id   AF-A0A965PCV3-F1
#
_cell.length_a   1.000
_cell.length_b   1.000
_cell.length_c   1.000
_cell.angle_alpha   90.00
_cell.angle_beta   90.00
_cell.angle_gamma   90.00
#
_symmetry.space_group_name_H-M   'P 1'
#
loop_
_entity.id
_entity.type
_entity.pdbx_description
1 polymer ?
#
loop_
_entity_poly.entity_id
_entity_poly.type
_entity_poly.pdbx_seq_one_letter_code
_entity_poly.pdbx_strand_id
1 'polypeptide(L)'
;MELLHTRQLSLRDLEDVTGIPRLVFWFGCDKGQLRHQFIRTPGRKPEIRVSLEDANSFLRDRRPRGPFYPQLRETLTGDLEVVPALRKRT
;
A
#
# COMPACT_ATOMS: atom_id res chain seq x y z
N MET A 1 -22.86 -15.50 -13.25
CA MET A 1 -21.47 -15.11 -12.93
C MET A 1 -21.52 -13.69 -12.38
N GLU A 2 -21.63 -13.52 -11.07
CA GLU A 2 -21.86 -12.25 -10.36
C GLU A 2 -21.40 -12.46 -8.91
N LEU A 3 -20.73 -11.58 -8.15
CA LEU A 3 -20.29 -10.19 -8.29
C LEU A 3 -18.90 -10.09 -7.62
N LEU A 4 -17.86 -9.66 -8.34
CA LEU A 4 -16.66 -9.09 -7.71
C LEU A 4 -16.95 -7.62 -7.39
N HIS A 5 -17.86 -7.38 -6.44
CA HIS A 5 -18.11 -6.05 -5.92
C HIS A 5 -16.84 -5.54 -5.23
N THR A 6 -16.21 -4.54 -5.85
CA THR A 6 -15.52 -3.40 -5.23
C THR A 6 -15.06 -3.61 -3.77
N ARG A 7 -14.16 -4.57 -3.50
CA ARG A 7 -13.68 -4.81 -2.14
C ARG A 7 -12.74 -3.68 -1.72
N GLN A 8 -13.22 -2.86 -0.80
CA GLN A 8 -12.45 -1.84 -0.08
C GLN A 8 -11.61 -2.53 1.00
N LEU A 9 -10.30 -2.53 0.81
CA LEU A 9 -9.31 -3.18 1.67
C LEU A 9 -8.62 -2.16 2.57
N SER A 10 -8.23 -2.59 3.77
CA SER A 10 -7.35 -1.77 4.60
C SER A 10 -5.96 -1.70 3.96
N LEU A 11 -5.15 -0.71 4.37
CA LEU A 11 -3.76 -0.64 3.88
C LEU A 11 -2.94 -1.87 4.28
N ARG A 12 -3.30 -2.55 5.39
CA ARG A 12 -2.67 -3.80 5.81
C ARG A 12 -3.07 -4.95 4.89
N ASP A 13 -4.35 -5.08 4.57
CA ASP A 13 -4.82 -6.13 3.67
C ASP A 13 -4.25 -5.93 2.26
N LEU A 14 -4.06 -4.68 1.83
CA LEU A 14 -3.37 -4.39 0.58
C LEU A 14 -1.91 -4.82 0.60
N GLU A 15 -1.20 -4.62 1.71
CA GLU A 15 0.17 -5.11 1.88
C GLU A 15 0.23 -6.64 1.80
N ASP A 16 -0.68 -7.33 2.50
CA ASP A 16 -0.75 -8.78 2.50
C ASP A 16 -1.09 -9.36 1.10
N VAL A 17 -1.97 -8.69 0.34
CA VAL A 17 -2.40 -9.17 -1.00
C VAL A 17 -1.41 -8.81 -2.10
N THR A 18 -0.81 -7.63 -2.05
CA THR A 18 0.06 -7.12 -3.13
C THR A 18 1.55 -7.34 -2.87
N GLY A 19 1.94 -7.64 -1.62
CA GLY A 19 3.33 -7.66 -1.18
C GLY A 19 3.98 -6.27 -1.13
N ILE A 20 3.24 -5.20 -1.41
CA ILE A 20 3.74 -3.83 -1.40
C ILE A 20 3.55 -3.22 -0.01
N PRO A 21 4.57 -2.59 0.60
CA PRO A 21 4.44 -2.04 1.94
C PRO A 21 3.28 -1.04 2.06
N ARG A 22 2.47 -1.16 3.13
CA ARG A 22 1.33 -0.25 3.38
C ARG A 22 1.66 1.24 3.38
N LEU A 23 2.91 1.58 3.67
CA LEU A 23 3.45 2.96 3.60
C LEU A 23 3.36 3.56 2.20
N VAL A 24 3.53 2.74 1.15
CA VAL A 24 3.42 3.17 -0.24
C VAL A 24 1.99 3.60 -0.55
N PHE A 25 1.00 2.78 -0.16
CA PHE A 25 -0.41 3.11 -0.32
C PHE A 25 -0.81 4.31 0.54
N TRP A 26 -0.33 4.38 1.78
CA TRP A 26 -0.54 5.55 2.65
C TRP A 26 -0.03 6.85 2.00
N PHE A 27 1.17 6.83 1.43
CA PHE A 27 1.74 7.98 0.72
C PHE A 27 0.90 8.35 -0.52
N GLY A 28 0.44 7.34 -1.27
CA GLY A 28 -0.49 7.56 -2.39
C GLY A 28 -1.77 8.27 -1.95
N CYS A 29 -2.34 7.86 -0.81
CA CYS A 29 -3.52 8.48 -0.22
C CYS A 29 -3.23 9.92 0.24
N ASP A 30 -2.12 10.14 0.97
CA ASP A 30 -1.69 11.46 1.47
C ASP A 30 -1.48 12.47 0.33
N LYS A 31 -0.91 12.03 -0.79
CA LYS A 31 -0.70 12.89 -1.97
C LYS A 31 -1.93 13.05 -2.86
N GLY A 32 -3.08 12.49 -2.48
CA GLY A 32 -4.30 12.51 -3.31
C GLY A 32 -4.16 11.74 -4.63
N GLN A 33 -3.18 10.83 -4.71
CA GLN A 33 -2.86 10.05 -5.91
C GLN A 33 -3.56 8.69 -5.91
N LEU A 34 -3.99 8.25 -4.73
CA LEU A 34 -4.74 7.02 -4.53
C LEU A 34 -6.08 7.36 -3.90
N ARG A 35 -7.16 7.00 -4.60
CA ARG A 35 -8.52 7.18 -4.12
C ARG A 35 -8.73 6.29 -2.90
N HIS A 36 -9.23 6.89 -1.82
CA HIS A 36 -9.43 6.20 -0.55
C HIS A 36 -10.66 6.70 0.17
N GLN A 37 -11.14 5.89 1.10
CA GLN A 37 -12.20 6.24 2.04
C GLN A 37 -11.65 6.22 3.45
N PHE A 38 -12.01 7.24 4.23
CA PHE A 38 -11.65 7.32 5.63
C PHE A 38 -12.81 6.79 6.46
N ILE A 39 -12.62 5.63 7.08
CA ILE A 39 -13.63 4.97 7.90
C ILE A 39 -13.37 5.31 9.37
N ARG A 40 -14.34 5.96 10.00
CA ARG A 40 -14.35 6.25 11.44
C ARG A 40 -15.37 5.33 12.11
N THR A 41 -14.90 4.38 12.91
CA THR A 41 -15.75 3.51 13.70
C THR A 41 -15.67 3.92 15.16
N PRO A 42 -16.80 4.16 15.87
CA PRO A 42 -16.78 4.50 17.29
C PRO A 42 -15.99 3.48 18.11
N GLY A 43 -15.13 3.96 19.00
CA GLY A 43 -14.27 3.10 19.85
C GLY A 43 -13.10 2.43 19.13
N ARG A 44 -12.87 2.70 17.83
CA ARG A 44 -11.69 2.24 17.10
C ARG A 44 -10.91 3.41 16.51
N LYS A 45 -9.62 3.18 16.27
CA LYS A 45 -8.81 4.14 15.51
C LYS A 45 -9.37 4.24 14.09
N PRO A 46 -9.31 5.43 13.47
CA PRO A 46 -9.71 5.59 12.09
C PRO A 46 -8.88 4.71 11.15
N GLU A 47 -9.50 4.25 10.08
CA GLU A 47 -8.90 3.36 9.10
C GLU A 47 -9.04 3.92 7.68
N ILE A 48 -7.98 3.80 6.89
CA ILE A 48 -7.99 4.12 5.47
C ILE A 48 -8.33 2.85 4.70
N ARG A 49 -9.34 2.94 3.84
CA ARG A 49 -9.73 1.88 2.92
C ARG A 49 -9.58 2.30 1.47
N VAL A 50 -9.09 1.37 0.67
CA VAL A 50 -8.73 1.58 -0.74
C VAL A 50 -9.25 0.39 -1.53
N SER A 51 -9.78 0.63 -2.73
CA SER A 51 -10.19 -0.48 -3.59
C SER A 51 -8.96 -1.18 -4.17
N LEU A 52 -9.02 -2.51 -4.30
CA LEU A 52 -7.92 -3.25 -4.94
C LEU A 52 -7.66 -2.78 -6.38
N GLU A 53 -8.70 -2.34 -7.09
CA GLU A 53 -8.60 -1.77 -8.44
C GLU A 53 -7.83 -0.45 -8.45
N ASP A 54 -8.19 0.51 -7.59
CA ASP A 54 -7.49 1.79 -7.48
C ASP A 54 -6.04 1.59 -7.05
N ALA A 55 -5.78 0.65 -6.13
CA ALA A 55 -4.44 0.29 -5.71
C ALA A 55 -3.61 -0.26 -6.88
N ASN A 56 -4.18 -1.19 -7.66
CA ASN A 56 -3.51 -1.73 -8.85
C ASN A 56 -3.27 -0.67 -9.92
N SER A 57 -4.26 0.20 -10.18
CA SER A 57 -4.12 1.32 -11.13
C SER A 57 -3.04 2.29 -10.68
N PHE A 58 -2.98 2.64 -9.39
CA PHE A 58 -1.93 3.47 -8.81
C PHE A 58 -0.53 2.87 -8.99
N LEU A 59 -0.39 1.54 -8.81
CA LEU A 59 0.87 0.82 -9.03
C LEU A 59 1.25 0.72 -10.52
N ARG A 60 0.28 0.71 -11.44
CA ARG A 60 0.49 0.64 -12.90
C ARG A 60 0.81 2.00 -13.52
N ASP A 61 0.03 3.03 -13.18
CA ASP A 61 0.13 4.38 -13.76
C ASP A 61 1.38 5.14 -13.29
N ARG A 62 1.94 4.76 -12.15
CA ARG A 62 3.15 5.38 -11.63
C ARG A 62 4.20 4.30 -11.48
N ARG A 63 5.21 4.32 -12.35
CA ARG A 63 6.59 4.09 -11.85
C ARG A 63 6.75 5.13 -10.74
N PRO A 64 6.80 4.77 -9.45
CA PRO A 64 6.72 5.78 -8.41
C PRO A 64 8.01 6.59 -8.45
N ARG A 65 7.90 7.80 -8.98
CA ARG A 65 8.99 8.77 -9.01
C ARG A 65 9.06 9.39 -7.63
N GLY A 66 9.56 8.61 -6.69
CA GLY A 66 9.95 9.04 -5.35
C GLY A 66 11.30 8.38 -5.05
N PRO A 67 12.21 9.06 -4.34
CA PRO A 67 13.56 8.55 -4.08
C PRO A 67 13.57 7.18 -3.37
N PHE A 68 12.45 6.81 -2.73
CA PHE A 68 12.28 5.55 -2.02
C PHE A 68 11.90 4.34 -2.90
N TYR A 69 11.39 4.52 -4.11
CA TYR A 69 10.84 3.39 -4.88
C TYR A 69 11.86 2.56 -5.67
N PRO A 70 12.91 3.16 -6.27
CA PRO A 70 14.01 2.36 -6.82
C PRO A 70 14.70 1.54 -5.73
N GLN A 71 14.87 2.13 -4.54
CA GLN A 71 15.43 1.45 -3.36
C GLN A 71 14.52 0.31 -2.90
N LEU A 72 13.20 0.54 -2.79
CA LEU A 72 12.24 -0.52 -2.47
C LEU A 72 12.21 -1.61 -3.53
N ARG A 73 12.28 -1.27 -4.82
CA ARG A 73 12.32 -2.26 -5.91
C ARG A 73 13.58 -3.09 -5.85
N GLU A 74 14.76 -2.49 -5.69
CA GLU A 74 16.03 -3.23 -5.50
C GLU A 74 15.97 -4.12 -4.26
N THR A 75 15.34 -3.65 -3.18
CA THR A 75 15.18 -4.42 -1.94
C THR A 75 14.13 -5.55 -2.05
N LEU A 76 13.22 -5.49 -3.02
CA LEU A 76 12.16 -6.48 -3.25
C LEU A 76 12.43 -7.40 -4.46
N THR A 77 13.43 -7.08 -5.31
CA THR A 77 13.81 -7.89 -6.49
C THR A 77 15.27 -8.37 -6.47
N GLY A 78 16.13 -7.84 -5.62
CA GLY A 78 17.30 -8.57 -5.13
C GLY A 78 16.86 -9.59 -4.09
N ASP A 79 17.62 -10.67 -3.93
CA ASP A 79 17.42 -11.71 -2.91
C ASP A 79 16.80 -11.18 -1.61
N LEU A 80 15.93 -11.99 -1.00
CA LEU A 80 15.19 -11.74 0.25
C LEU A 80 16.11 -11.67 1.49
N GLU A 81 17.31 -11.16 1.33
CA GLU A 81 18.27 -10.81 2.36
C GLU A 81 18.66 -9.34 2.16
N VAL A 82 18.57 -8.54 3.23
CA VAL A 82 19.08 -7.16 3.35
C VAL A 82 18.09 -6.01 3.03
N VAL A 83 17.16 -5.75 3.97
CA VAL A 83 16.76 -4.36 4.33
C VAL A 83 17.41 -3.99 5.67
N PRO A 84 18.47 -3.16 5.73
CA PRO A 84 19.07 -2.75 6.99
C PRO A 84 18.14 -1.86 7.84
N ALA A 85 17.15 -1.21 7.21
CA ALA A 85 16.20 -0.31 7.87
C ALA A 85 15.16 -1.02 8.78
N LEU A 86 15.13 -2.36 8.80
CA LEU A 86 14.30 -3.15 9.72
C LEU A 86 15.05 -3.63 10.98
N ARG A 87 16.35 -3.34 11.12
CA ARG A 87 17.08 -3.58 12.37
C ARG A 87 16.91 -2.41 13.35
N LYS A 88 15.70 -2.20 13.83
CA LYS A 88 15.49 -1.54 15.14
C LYS A 88 14.58 -2.38 16.00
N ARG A 89 15.17 -3.48 16.49
CA ARG A 89 14.80 -4.12 17.75
C ARG A 89 16.07 -4.32 18.56
N THR A 90 16.34 -3.33 19.38
CA THR A 90 16.66 -3.51 20.79
C THR A 90 15.67 -2.64 21.54
#